data_AF-A0ABD5XW08-F1
#
_entry.id   AF-A0ABD5XW08-F1
#
_cell.length_a   1.000
_cell.length_b   1.000
_cell.length_c   1.000
_cell.angle_alpha   90.00
_cell.angle_beta   90.00
_cell.angle_gamma   90.00
#
_symmetry.space_group_name_H-M   'P 1'
#
loop_
_entity.id
_entity.type
_entity.pdbx_description
1 polymer ?
#
loop_
_entity_poly.entity_id
_entity_poly.type
_entity_poly.pdbx_seq_one_letter_code
_entity_poly.pdbx_strand_id
1 'polypeptide(L)'
;MQTHIVPVGFDYDRLIAPLVRDRLDVDRVVLLEGAVGSEANVEYSRNLAAKLEKDYRNLLGAATERFVVEDVYDYDEAFEQAFELINAELDREDDASVWVNISAMPRTVSFAFATAAHSIMVEREEDRQRIHTYYTVPEKYLETELAEELHRGIDLLSDLQGAVDDPELAERVDERLDAAEELLSEFDERGTTIGAKEFDGKHILELPVASFSNVKPFEELILFTLGEHGEFESVSELAQELARELGEEYTDSFRSKVIYNVDRLGPGGKGYIEQEEHGKSYRTRLSRIGELWVRAHSDD
;
A
#
# COMPACT_ATOMS: atom_id res chain seq x y z
N MET A 1 5.74 20.17 -2.73
CA MET A 1 5.85 19.20 -3.86
C MET A 1 5.31 17.81 -3.48
N GLN A 2 4.57 17.11 -4.35
CA GLN A 2 4.03 15.76 -4.10
C GLN A 2 4.74 14.68 -4.94
N THR A 3 5.51 13.81 -4.27
CA THR A 3 6.23 12.68 -4.89
C THR A 3 5.47 11.38 -4.67
N HIS A 4 5.20 10.64 -5.75
CA HIS A 4 4.68 9.27 -5.69
C HIS A 4 5.80 8.25 -5.92
N ILE A 5 6.00 7.34 -4.98
CA ILE A 5 6.86 6.16 -5.15
C ILE A 5 5.99 5.03 -5.69
N VAL A 6 6.25 4.62 -6.93
CA VAL A 6 5.35 3.77 -7.71
C VAL A 6 6.07 2.47 -8.14
N PRO A 7 5.56 1.30 -7.74
CA PRO A 7 6.11 0.02 -8.09
C PRO A 7 5.87 -0.29 -9.57
N VAL A 8 6.91 -0.54 -10.36
CA VAL A 8 6.75 -1.06 -11.72
C VAL A 8 6.50 -2.57 -11.64
N GLY A 9 5.29 -2.97 -11.99
CA GLY A 9 4.89 -4.38 -12.12
C GLY A 9 3.71 -4.52 -13.07
N PHE A 10 3.21 -5.74 -13.26
CA PHE A 10 2.25 -6.09 -14.31
C PHE A 10 0.86 -5.39 -14.19
N ASP A 11 0.59 -4.73 -13.06
CA ASP A 11 -0.68 -4.08 -12.71
C ASP A 11 -0.80 -2.63 -13.19
N TYR A 12 -0.63 -2.37 -14.48
CA TYR A 12 -0.56 -1.01 -15.05
C TYR A 12 -1.65 -0.03 -14.57
N ASP A 13 -2.93 -0.44 -14.64
CA ASP A 13 -4.06 0.46 -14.34
C ASP A 13 -4.05 0.94 -12.88
N ARG A 14 -3.59 0.09 -11.95
CA ARG A 14 -3.56 0.37 -10.51
C ARG A 14 -2.50 1.40 -10.14
N LEU A 15 -1.56 1.68 -11.04
CA LEU A 15 -0.48 2.62 -10.80
C LEU A 15 -0.87 4.05 -11.16
N ILE A 16 -1.67 4.24 -12.22
CA ILE A 16 -1.97 5.57 -12.77
C ILE A 16 -3.46 5.93 -12.78
N ALA A 17 -4.36 4.97 -12.98
CA ALA A 17 -5.78 5.28 -13.19
C ALA A 17 -6.44 5.97 -11.98
N PRO A 18 -6.19 5.58 -10.73
CA PRO A 18 -6.75 6.28 -9.56
C PRO A 18 -6.27 7.73 -9.48
N LEU A 19 -4.99 7.98 -9.75
CA LEU A 19 -4.39 9.32 -9.69
C LEU A 19 -5.07 10.27 -10.69
N VAL A 20 -5.34 9.78 -11.91
CA VAL A 20 -6.04 10.55 -12.94
C VAL A 20 -7.53 10.73 -12.62
N ARG A 21 -8.21 9.65 -12.21
CA ARG A 21 -9.67 9.66 -11.94
C ARG A 21 -10.02 10.56 -10.76
N ASP A 22 -9.25 10.47 -9.68
CA ASP A 22 -9.48 11.20 -8.45
C ASP A 22 -8.82 12.59 -8.46
N ARG A 23 -8.12 12.94 -9.56
CA ARG A 23 -7.45 14.22 -9.78
C ARG A 23 -6.47 14.56 -8.65
N LEU A 24 -5.67 13.59 -8.26
CA LEU A 24 -4.60 13.81 -7.30
C LEU A 24 -3.49 14.64 -7.94
N ASP A 25 -2.95 15.58 -7.19
CA ASP A 25 -1.79 16.35 -7.60
C ASP A 25 -0.55 15.44 -7.60
N VAL A 26 0.21 15.42 -8.69
CA VAL A 26 1.39 14.57 -8.83
C VAL A 26 2.49 15.38 -9.50
N ASP A 27 3.43 15.88 -8.71
CA ASP A 27 4.55 16.67 -9.22
C ASP A 27 5.70 15.77 -9.71
N ARG A 28 5.95 14.68 -8.98
CA ARG A 28 7.06 13.76 -9.22
C ARG A 28 6.63 12.31 -9.01
N VAL A 29 7.23 11.42 -9.78
CA VAL A 29 7.07 9.97 -9.67
C VAL A 29 8.44 9.30 -9.66
N VAL A 30 8.68 8.48 -8.65
CA VAL A 30 9.83 7.57 -8.58
C VAL A 30 9.32 6.17 -8.93
N LEU A 31 9.68 5.69 -10.11
CA LEU A 31 9.33 4.36 -10.61
C LEU A 31 10.32 3.34 -10.06
N LEU A 32 9.86 2.46 -9.17
CA LEU A 32 10.67 1.37 -8.64
C LEU A 32 10.77 0.27 -9.70
N GLU A 33 11.99 -0.01 -10.18
CA GLU A 33 12.30 -1.10 -11.09
C GLU A 33 12.99 -2.22 -10.29
N GLY A 34 12.48 -3.43 -10.36
CA GLY A 34 13.08 -4.59 -9.71
C GLY A 34 13.10 -5.76 -10.67
N ALA A 35 14.22 -6.48 -10.74
CA ALA A 35 14.31 -7.66 -11.60
C ALA A 35 13.57 -8.84 -10.95
N VAL A 36 12.47 -9.27 -11.56
CA VAL A 36 11.72 -10.48 -11.13
C VAL A 36 11.78 -11.51 -12.26
N GLY A 37 12.47 -12.63 -12.06
CA GLY A 37 12.43 -13.77 -12.97
C GLY A 37 13.37 -13.70 -14.19
N SER A 38 12.89 -14.13 -15.36
CA SER A 38 13.68 -14.37 -16.57
C SER A 38 14.05 -13.09 -17.36
N GLU A 39 14.95 -13.19 -18.33
CA GLU A 39 15.31 -12.06 -19.22
C GLU A 39 14.08 -11.45 -19.93
N ALA A 40 13.09 -12.28 -20.29
CA ALA A 40 11.83 -11.82 -20.88
C ALA A 40 11.01 -10.93 -19.92
N ASN A 41 11.02 -11.25 -18.62
CA ASN A 41 10.37 -10.41 -17.62
C ASN A 41 11.08 -9.05 -17.48
N VAL A 42 12.41 -9.03 -17.62
CA VAL A 42 13.19 -7.78 -17.56
C VAL A 42 12.85 -6.86 -18.74
N GLU A 43 12.75 -7.41 -19.96
CA GLU A 43 12.36 -6.62 -21.13
C GLU A 43 10.92 -6.09 -21.01
N TYR A 44 9.99 -6.94 -20.56
CA TYR A 44 8.61 -6.53 -20.33
C TYR A 44 8.50 -5.41 -19.29
N SER A 45 9.18 -5.54 -18.16
CA SER A 45 9.22 -4.50 -17.10
C SER A 45 9.81 -3.19 -17.61
N ARG A 46 10.87 -3.22 -18.43
CA ARG A 46 11.43 -2.01 -19.06
C ARG A 46 10.45 -1.31 -19.99
N ASN A 47 9.73 -2.08 -20.81
CA ASN A 47 8.71 -1.54 -21.70
C ASN A 47 7.57 -0.90 -20.91
N LEU A 48 7.17 -1.53 -19.79
CA LEU A 48 6.12 -1.02 -18.93
C LEU A 48 6.54 0.26 -18.19
N ALA A 49 7.76 0.31 -17.67
CA ALA A 49 8.34 1.51 -17.06
C ALA A 49 8.36 2.67 -18.06
N ALA A 50 8.82 2.44 -19.31
CA ALA A 50 8.84 3.46 -20.35
C ALA A 50 7.44 3.96 -20.72
N LYS A 51 6.44 3.06 -20.73
CA LYS A 51 5.04 3.42 -20.94
C LYS A 51 4.52 4.30 -19.78
N LEU A 52 4.71 3.86 -18.54
CA LEU A 52 4.30 4.61 -17.33
C LEU A 52 4.95 6.00 -17.31
N GLU A 53 6.25 6.09 -17.59
CA GLU A 53 6.98 7.35 -17.64
C GLU A 53 6.33 8.36 -18.60
N LYS A 54 5.98 7.88 -19.80
CA LYS A 54 5.30 8.68 -20.81
C LYS A 54 3.90 9.10 -20.35
N ASP A 55 3.16 8.19 -19.72
CA ASP A 55 1.77 8.44 -19.34
C ASP A 55 1.67 9.36 -18.10
N TYR A 56 2.56 9.24 -17.12
CA TYR A 56 2.69 10.21 -16.03
C TYR A 56 3.00 11.62 -16.54
N ARG A 57 3.93 11.75 -17.48
CA ARG A 57 4.28 13.04 -18.08
C ARG A 57 3.12 13.64 -18.87
N ASN A 58 2.43 12.83 -19.68
CA ASN A 58 1.39 13.31 -20.58
C ASN A 58 0.06 13.58 -19.88
N LEU A 59 -0.33 12.73 -18.92
CA LEU A 59 -1.64 12.80 -18.27
C LEU A 59 -1.62 13.65 -17.00
N LEU A 60 -0.50 13.64 -16.26
CA LEU A 60 -0.39 14.29 -14.96
C LEU A 60 0.65 15.42 -14.94
N GLY A 61 1.48 15.56 -15.99
CA GLY A 61 2.54 16.58 -16.03
C GLY A 61 3.71 16.30 -15.10
N ALA A 62 3.76 15.10 -14.50
CA ALA A 62 4.73 14.76 -13.47
C ALA A 62 6.15 14.54 -14.03
N ALA A 63 7.15 14.96 -13.26
CA ALA A 63 8.53 14.54 -13.47
C ALA A 63 8.71 13.07 -13.07
N THR A 64 9.58 12.33 -13.76
CA THR A 64 9.74 10.89 -13.55
C THR A 64 11.20 10.54 -13.33
N GLU A 65 11.48 9.72 -12.32
CA GLU A 65 12.78 9.11 -12.04
C GLU A 65 12.62 7.60 -11.92
N ARG A 66 13.68 6.84 -12.23
CA ARG A 66 13.72 5.40 -12.02
C ARG A 66 14.63 5.08 -10.86
N PHE A 67 14.20 4.17 -10.00
CA PHE A 67 14.95 3.71 -8.85
C PHE A 67 15.02 2.18 -8.91
N VAL A 68 16.22 1.61 -8.80
CA VAL A 68 16.41 0.16 -8.91
C VAL A 68 16.37 -0.46 -7.52
N VAL A 69 15.53 -1.47 -7.34
CA VAL A 69 15.52 -2.36 -6.17
C VAL A 69 16.41 -3.56 -6.51
N GLU A 70 17.53 -3.71 -5.78
CA GLU A 70 18.60 -4.67 -6.09
C GLU A 70 18.13 -6.13 -6.01
N ASP A 71 17.61 -6.56 -4.85
CA ASP A 71 16.91 -7.84 -4.69
C ASP A 71 15.47 -7.62 -4.18
N VAL A 72 14.50 -7.86 -5.05
CA VAL A 72 13.07 -7.79 -4.74
C VAL A 72 12.59 -8.84 -3.73
N TYR A 73 13.45 -9.78 -3.34
CA TYR A 73 13.19 -10.81 -2.33
C TYR A 73 13.93 -10.56 -1.02
N ASP A 74 14.82 -9.57 -0.96
CA ASP A 74 15.50 -9.17 0.28
C ASP A 74 14.67 -8.07 0.96
N TYR A 75 14.10 -8.40 2.12
CA TYR A 75 13.27 -7.47 2.87
C TYR A 75 14.09 -6.38 3.55
N ASP A 76 15.22 -6.76 4.15
CA ASP A 76 16.03 -5.85 4.97
C ASP A 76 16.65 -4.80 4.06
N GLU A 77 17.20 -5.22 2.91
CA GLU A 77 17.74 -4.30 1.91
C GLU A 77 16.64 -3.41 1.30
N ALA A 78 15.48 -3.97 0.94
CA ALA A 78 14.36 -3.18 0.42
C ALA A 78 13.86 -2.17 1.46
N PHE A 79 13.91 -2.50 2.75
CA PHE A 79 13.53 -1.60 3.84
C PHE A 79 14.53 -0.45 3.96
N GLU A 80 15.83 -0.74 3.95
CA GLU A 80 16.89 0.29 3.99
C GLU A 80 16.78 1.25 2.80
N GLN A 81 16.63 0.72 1.58
CA GLN A 81 16.43 1.52 0.37
C GLN A 81 15.17 2.39 0.44
N ALA A 82 14.05 1.83 0.92
CA ALA A 82 12.81 2.58 1.08
C ALA A 82 12.95 3.70 2.12
N PHE A 83 13.60 3.41 3.25
CA PHE A 83 13.80 4.37 4.33
C PHE A 83 14.64 5.56 3.88
N GLU A 84 15.73 5.29 3.17
CA GLU A 84 16.58 6.34 2.58
C GLU A 84 15.84 7.15 1.52
N LEU A 85 15.14 6.48 0.59
CA LEU A 85 14.41 7.14 -0.49
C LEU A 85 13.29 8.05 0.02
N ILE A 86 12.47 7.57 0.97
CA ILE A 86 11.35 8.35 1.53
C ILE A 86 11.89 9.59 2.26
N ASN A 87 12.92 9.45 3.10
CA ASN A 87 13.52 10.59 3.77
C ASN A 87 14.13 11.59 2.78
N ALA A 88 14.86 11.10 1.78
CA ALA A 88 15.46 11.95 0.76
C ALA A 88 14.39 12.76 0.00
N GLU A 89 13.23 12.18 -0.30
CA GLU A 89 12.11 12.86 -0.96
C GLU A 89 11.38 13.85 -0.02
N LEU A 90 11.22 13.53 1.26
CA LEU A 90 10.67 14.45 2.27
C LEU A 90 11.56 15.68 2.50
N ASP A 91 12.89 15.50 2.44
CA ASP A 91 13.87 16.55 2.73
C ASP A 91 14.14 17.47 1.52
N ARG A 92 13.49 17.24 0.37
CA ARG A 92 13.68 18.05 -0.84
C ARG A 92 13.16 19.48 -0.68
N GLU A 93 12.00 19.62 -0.04
CA GLU A 93 11.32 20.89 0.20
C GLU A 93 10.59 20.83 1.55
N ASP A 94 10.44 21.98 2.22
CA ASP A 94 9.80 22.07 3.54
C ASP A 94 8.36 21.53 3.56
N ASP A 95 7.65 21.56 2.42
CA ASP A 95 6.27 21.08 2.26
C ASP A 95 6.15 19.81 1.39
N ALA A 96 7.26 19.11 1.12
CA ALA A 96 7.26 17.91 0.29
C ALA A 96 6.41 16.77 0.91
N SER A 97 5.54 16.12 0.15
CA SER A 97 4.79 14.94 0.60
C SER A 97 5.16 13.71 -0.23
N VAL A 98 5.16 12.55 0.42
CA VAL A 98 5.54 11.27 -0.18
C VAL A 98 4.38 10.29 -0.12
N TRP A 99 4.02 9.75 -1.29
CA TRP A 99 2.94 8.81 -1.48
C TRP A 99 3.48 7.47 -1.99
N VAL A 100 3.51 6.47 -1.12
CA VAL A 100 4.02 5.13 -1.39
C VAL A 100 2.90 4.23 -1.89
N ASN A 101 2.95 3.85 -3.16
CA ASN A 101 2.03 2.88 -3.74
C ASN A 101 2.56 1.46 -3.49
N ILE A 102 1.74 0.57 -2.95
CA ILE A 102 2.13 -0.84 -2.68
C ILE A 102 1.36 -1.85 -3.54
N SER A 103 0.88 -1.42 -4.72
CA SER A 103 -0.07 -2.20 -5.54
C SER A 103 0.56 -3.30 -6.39
N ALA A 104 1.77 -3.11 -6.95
CA ALA A 104 2.24 -3.92 -8.09
C ALA A 104 3.63 -4.59 -7.93
N MET A 105 4.33 -4.39 -6.81
CA MET A 105 5.62 -5.05 -6.55
C MET A 105 5.43 -6.40 -5.85
N PRO A 106 6.45 -7.29 -5.86
CA PRO A 106 6.49 -8.44 -4.99
C PRO A 106 6.19 -8.07 -3.53
N ARG A 107 5.51 -8.95 -2.82
CA ARG A 107 5.02 -8.68 -1.46
C ARG A 107 6.13 -8.23 -0.52
N THR A 108 7.33 -8.78 -0.65
CA THR A 108 8.51 -8.41 0.15
C THR A 108 8.79 -6.91 0.06
N VAL A 109 8.93 -6.37 -1.15
CA VAL A 109 9.16 -4.94 -1.39
C VAL A 109 7.98 -4.10 -0.91
N SER A 110 6.75 -4.52 -1.22
CA SER A 110 5.54 -3.81 -0.79
C SER A 110 5.44 -3.67 0.73
N PHE A 111 5.75 -4.73 1.48
CA PHE A 111 5.79 -4.67 2.94
C PHE A 111 6.98 -3.87 3.45
N ALA A 112 8.16 -3.98 2.84
CA ALA A 112 9.34 -3.22 3.25
C ALA A 112 9.11 -1.71 3.13
N PHE A 113 8.57 -1.26 2.00
CA PHE A 113 8.24 0.14 1.76
C PHE A 113 7.11 0.66 2.68
N ALA A 114 6.07 -0.15 2.92
CA ALA A 114 5.02 0.21 3.86
C ALA A 114 5.55 0.34 5.30
N THR A 115 6.39 -0.62 5.74
CA THR A 115 7.00 -0.57 7.07
C THR A 115 7.96 0.60 7.19
N ALA A 116 8.78 0.90 6.17
CA ALA A 116 9.68 2.05 6.17
C ALA A 116 8.91 3.37 6.29
N ALA A 117 7.86 3.56 5.49
CA ALA A 117 6.97 4.72 5.59
C ALA A 117 6.39 4.86 7.01
N HIS A 118 5.89 3.77 7.58
CA HIS A 118 5.37 3.75 8.95
C HIS A 118 6.44 4.05 10.02
N SER A 119 7.65 3.50 9.89
CA SER A 119 8.76 3.78 10.81
C SER A 119 9.12 5.27 10.79
N ILE A 120 9.19 5.87 9.61
CA ILE A 120 9.46 7.31 9.46
C ILE A 120 8.34 8.14 10.10
N MET A 121 7.06 7.76 9.94
CA MET A 121 5.93 8.44 10.61
C MET A 121 5.99 8.37 12.15
N VAL A 122 6.68 7.36 12.70
CA VAL A 122 6.92 7.23 14.14
C VAL A 122 8.12 8.06 14.58
N GLU A 123 9.19 8.09 13.78
CA GLU A 123 10.43 8.82 14.10
C GLU A 123 10.33 10.34 13.83
N ARG A 124 9.59 10.74 12.80
CA ARG A 124 9.39 12.12 12.33
C ARG A 124 7.93 12.52 12.47
N GLU A 125 7.51 12.75 13.71
CA GLU A 125 6.13 13.04 14.07
C GLU A 125 5.53 14.24 13.31
N GLU A 126 6.34 15.28 13.10
CA GLU A 126 5.98 16.49 12.34
C GLU A 126 5.70 16.22 10.85
N ASP A 127 6.29 15.17 10.28
CA ASP A 127 6.12 14.80 8.88
C ASP A 127 5.04 13.73 8.66
N ARG A 128 4.41 13.24 9.74
CA ARG A 128 3.43 12.15 9.68
C ARG A 128 2.30 12.41 8.70
N GLN A 129 1.82 13.64 8.59
CA GLN A 129 0.73 14.00 7.68
C GLN A 129 1.19 14.13 6.22
N ARG A 130 2.50 14.14 5.97
CA ARG A 130 3.11 14.27 4.64
C ARG A 130 3.45 12.91 4.03
N ILE A 131 3.30 11.81 4.78
CA ILE A 131 3.64 10.45 4.36
C ILE A 131 2.35 9.64 4.21
N HIS A 132 2.13 9.09 3.03
CA HIS A 132 0.94 8.31 2.72
C HIS A 132 1.35 6.98 2.13
N THR A 133 0.79 5.88 2.64
CA THR A 133 0.92 4.56 2.01
C THR A 133 -0.45 4.15 1.50
N TYR A 134 -0.55 3.75 0.23
CA TYR A 134 -1.83 3.42 -0.39
C TYR A 134 -1.77 2.18 -1.27
N TYR A 135 -2.91 1.51 -1.36
CA TYR A 135 -3.13 0.32 -2.16
C TYR A 135 -4.37 0.53 -3.03
N THR A 136 -4.25 0.23 -4.31
CA THR A 136 -5.39 0.24 -5.24
C THR A 136 -5.89 -1.18 -5.42
N VAL A 137 -7.13 -1.43 -4.99
CA VAL A 137 -7.81 -2.72 -5.13
C VAL A 137 -8.08 -3.00 -6.63
N PRO A 138 -7.72 -4.18 -7.17
CA PRO A 138 -8.11 -4.56 -8.52
C PRO A 138 -9.61 -4.84 -8.60
N GLU A 139 -10.24 -4.51 -9.74
CA GLU A 139 -11.62 -4.93 -10.03
C GLU A 139 -11.70 -6.43 -10.32
N LYS A 140 -10.64 -7.00 -10.90
CA LYS A 140 -10.56 -8.40 -11.32
C LYS A 140 -9.12 -8.90 -11.39
N TYR A 141 -8.93 -10.18 -11.10
CA TYR A 141 -7.69 -10.94 -11.30
C TYR A 141 -7.85 -11.79 -12.57
N LEU A 142 -6.90 -11.73 -13.51
CA LEU A 142 -7.00 -12.37 -14.83
C LEU A 142 -6.43 -13.79 -14.86
N GLU A 143 -5.78 -14.25 -13.79
CA GLU A 143 -5.04 -15.51 -13.75
C GLU A 143 -5.92 -16.72 -14.08
N THR A 144 -7.15 -16.75 -13.55
CA THR A 144 -8.10 -17.83 -13.86
C THR A 144 -8.61 -17.76 -15.29
N GLU A 145 -8.82 -16.56 -15.85
CA GLU A 145 -9.23 -16.40 -17.25
C GLU A 145 -8.12 -16.82 -18.21
N LEU A 146 -6.87 -16.51 -17.88
CA LEU A 146 -5.71 -16.95 -18.66
C LEU A 146 -5.61 -18.48 -18.65
N ALA A 147 -5.84 -19.13 -17.52
CA ALA A 147 -5.88 -20.59 -17.42
C ALA A 147 -7.06 -21.19 -18.22
N GLU A 148 -8.25 -20.60 -18.14
CA GLU A 148 -9.42 -21.04 -18.92
C GLU A 148 -9.22 -20.88 -20.43
N GLU A 149 -8.63 -19.77 -20.89
CA GLU A 149 -8.30 -19.60 -22.31
C GLU A 149 -7.19 -20.57 -22.75
N LEU A 150 -6.23 -20.89 -21.88
CA LEU A 150 -5.21 -21.89 -22.15
C LEU A 150 -5.83 -23.29 -22.29
N HIS A 151 -6.77 -23.66 -21.41
CA HIS A 151 -7.57 -24.90 -21.55
C HIS A 151 -8.27 -24.99 -22.91
N ARG A 152 -8.98 -23.93 -23.33
CA ARG A 152 -9.65 -23.91 -24.65
C ARG A 152 -8.64 -24.00 -25.80
N GLY A 153 -7.46 -23.40 -25.64
CA GLY A 153 -6.36 -23.52 -26.58
C GLY A 153 -5.86 -24.96 -26.71
N ILE A 154 -5.71 -25.67 -25.58
CA ILE A 154 -5.32 -27.09 -25.53
C ILE A 154 -6.37 -27.97 -26.20
N ASP A 155 -7.67 -27.75 -25.93
CA ASP A 155 -8.76 -28.49 -26.57
C ASP A 155 -8.69 -28.32 -28.10
N LEU A 156 -8.50 -27.09 -28.58
CA LEU A 156 -8.37 -26.79 -30.00
C LEU A 156 -7.12 -27.45 -30.62
N LEU A 157 -5.98 -27.38 -29.94
CA LEU A 157 -4.73 -27.98 -30.45
C LEU A 157 -4.82 -29.51 -30.46
N SER A 158 -5.47 -30.11 -29.47
CA SER A 158 -5.77 -31.56 -29.42
C SER A 158 -6.63 -31.99 -30.60
N ASP A 159 -7.67 -31.23 -30.94
CA ASP A 159 -8.50 -31.50 -32.12
C ASP A 159 -7.70 -31.41 -33.43
N LEU A 160 -6.70 -30.51 -33.50
CA LEU A 160 -5.87 -30.30 -34.68
C LEU A 160 -4.76 -31.36 -34.85
N GLN A 161 -4.21 -31.90 -33.76
CA GLN A 161 -3.15 -32.91 -33.77
C GLN A 161 -3.49 -34.12 -34.68
N GLY A 162 -4.77 -34.52 -34.74
CA GLY A 162 -5.24 -35.60 -35.62
C GLY A 162 -5.79 -35.16 -37.00
N ALA A 163 -5.90 -33.85 -37.25
CA ALA A 163 -6.54 -33.30 -38.44
C ALA A 163 -5.57 -32.62 -39.42
N VAL A 164 -4.31 -32.40 -39.01
CA VAL A 164 -3.29 -31.78 -39.84
C VAL A 164 -2.53 -32.83 -40.67
N ASP A 165 -2.62 -32.72 -42.00
CA ASP A 165 -1.94 -33.63 -42.93
C ASP A 165 -0.46 -33.26 -43.20
N ASP A 166 -0.07 -32.00 -42.93
CA ASP A 166 1.29 -31.50 -43.14
C ASP A 166 2.19 -31.90 -41.96
N PRO A 167 3.21 -32.76 -42.16
CA PRO A 167 4.05 -33.26 -41.07
C PRO A 167 4.80 -32.17 -40.30
N GLU A 168 5.28 -31.12 -40.96
CA GLU A 168 6.00 -30.03 -40.29
C GLU A 168 5.05 -29.19 -39.42
N LEU A 169 3.81 -29.03 -39.87
CA LEU A 169 2.79 -28.33 -39.09
C LEU A 169 2.28 -29.18 -37.93
N ALA A 170 2.14 -30.49 -38.12
CA ALA A 170 1.74 -31.42 -37.08
C ALA A 170 2.76 -31.42 -35.91
N GLU A 171 4.06 -31.47 -36.21
CA GLU A 171 5.12 -31.39 -35.19
C GLU A 171 5.05 -30.08 -34.38
N ARG A 172 4.78 -28.94 -35.05
CA ARG A 172 4.63 -27.64 -34.36
C ARG A 172 3.37 -27.56 -33.49
N VAL A 173 2.30 -28.27 -33.87
CA VAL A 173 1.07 -28.36 -33.07
C VAL A 173 1.35 -29.19 -31.82
N ASP A 174 2.02 -30.34 -31.98
CA ASP A 174 2.41 -31.22 -30.88
C ASP A 174 3.30 -30.48 -29.87
N GLU A 175 4.36 -29.81 -30.33
CA GLU A 175 5.25 -29.03 -29.46
C GLU A 175 4.51 -27.95 -28.67
N ARG A 176 3.53 -27.28 -29.31
CA ARG A 176 2.79 -26.21 -28.64
C ARG A 176 1.76 -26.76 -27.65
N LEU A 177 1.13 -27.88 -27.99
CA LEU A 177 0.18 -28.59 -27.13
C LEU A 177 0.90 -29.09 -25.88
N ASP A 178 2.01 -29.81 -26.02
CA ASP A 178 2.82 -30.32 -24.91
C ASP A 178 3.25 -29.17 -23.97
N ALA A 179 3.76 -28.06 -24.52
CA ALA A 179 4.16 -26.90 -23.72
C ALA A 179 2.98 -26.20 -23.01
N ALA A 180 1.79 -26.21 -23.61
CA ALA A 180 0.58 -25.65 -23.01
C ALA A 180 0.05 -26.54 -21.88
N GLU A 181 0.04 -27.86 -22.09
CA GLU A 181 -0.35 -28.85 -21.08
C GLU A 181 0.59 -28.84 -19.89
N GLU A 182 1.91 -28.77 -20.12
CA GLU A 182 2.90 -28.68 -19.03
C GLU A 182 2.69 -27.43 -18.19
N LEU A 183 2.56 -26.26 -18.82
CA LEU A 183 2.35 -24.99 -18.12
C LEU A 183 1.04 -24.99 -17.32
N LEU A 184 -0.04 -25.52 -17.90
CA LEU A 184 -1.33 -25.60 -17.24
C LEU A 184 -1.30 -26.59 -16.08
N SER A 185 -0.65 -27.74 -16.25
CA SER A 185 -0.44 -28.70 -15.16
C SER A 185 0.35 -28.09 -14.02
N GLU A 186 1.39 -27.30 -14.29
CA GLU A 186 2.11 -26.58 -13.23
C GLU A 186 1.21 -25.56 -12.52
N PHE A 187 0.39 -24.82 -13.26
CA PHE A 187 -0.55 -23.86 -12.71
C PHE A 187 -1.62 -24.54 -11.84
N ASP A 188 -2.20 -25.65 -12.29
CA ASP A 188 -3.23 -26.39 -11.55
C ASP A 188 -2.67 -27.06 -10.29
N GLU A 189 -1.44 -27.55 -10.34
CA GLU A 189 -0.80 -28.21 -9.19
C GLU A 189 -0.22 -27.23 -8.17
N ARG A 190 0.36 -26.11 -8.62
CA ARG A 190 1.20 -25.23 -7.79
C ARG A 190 0.69 -23.79 -7.70
N GLY A 191 -0.28 -23.41 -8.52
CA GLY A 191 -0.76 -22.04 -8.64
C GLY A 191 0.20 -21.16 -9.44
N THR A 192 0.26 -19.87 -9.10
CA THR A 192 1.05 -18.86 -9.83
C THR A 192 2.50 -18.74 -9.38
N THR A 193 2.94 -19.54 -8.40
CA THR A 193 4.28 -19.46 -7.80
C THR A 193 4.87 -20.84 -7.57
N ILE A 194 6.19 -20.98 -7.68
CA ILE A 194 6.88 -22.27 -7.50
C ILE A 194 7.84 -22.21 -6.31
N GLY A 195 7.67 -23.16 -5.38
CA GLY A 195 8.60 -23.43 -4.28
C GLY A 195 8.61 -22.38 -3.17
N ALA A 196 9.49 -22.59 -2.19
CA ALA A 196 9.77 -21.66 -1.11
C ALA A 196 11.28 -21.37 -1.10
N LYS A 197 11.67 -20.16 -1.51
CA LYS A 197 13.08 -19.71 -1.52
C LYS A 197 13.61 -19.71 -0.08
N GLU A 198 14.83 -20.21 0.12
CA GLU A 198 15.54 -20.06 1.39
C GLU A 198 16.18 -18.67 1.43
N PHE A 199 16.08 -18.01 2.58
CA PHE A 199 16.69 -16.72 2.89
C PHE A 199 17.24 -16.78 4.31
N ASP A 200 18.52 -16.49 4.49
CA ASP A 200 19.23 -16.55 5.78
C ASP A 200 19.00 -17.84 6.59
N GLY A 201 19.02 -18.99 5.91
CA GLY A 201 18.84 -20.30 6.55
C GLY A 201 17.39 -20.62 6.94
N LYS A 202 16.41 -19.81 6.51
CA LYS A 202 14.99 -19.96 6.82
C LYS A 202 14.13 -19.84 5.55
N HIS A 203 12.91 -20.37 5.61
CA HIS A 203 11.90 -20.19 4.55
C HIS A 203 10.77 -19.23 4.97
N ILE A 204 10.84 -18.70 6.19
CA ILE A 204 9.85 -17.78 6.76
C ILE A 204 10.56 -16.47 7.06
N LEU A 205 10.06 -15.41 6.46
CA LEU A 205 10.41 -14.03 6.75
C LEU A 205 9.44 -13.48 7.81
N GLU A 206 9.96 -13.05 8.96
CA GLU A 206 9.17 -12.35 9.97
C GLU A 206 9.25 -10.85 9.70
N LEU A 207 8.10 -10.22 9.47
CA LEU A 207 8.03 -8.77 9.25
C LEU A 207 8.04 -8.05 10.61
N PRO A 208 8.96 -7.10 10.84
CA PRO A 208 8.99 -6.32 12.07
C PRO A 208 7.72 -5.47 12.19
N VAL A 209 7.16 -5.42 13.40
CA VAL A 209 5.98 -4.59 13.72
C VAL A 209 6.43 -3.42 14.58
N ALA A 210 6.12 -2.19 14.15
CA ALA A 210 6.37 -1.01 14.96
C ALA A 210 5.60 -1.10 16.29
N SER A 211 6.27 -0.76 17.40
CA SER A 211 5.63 -0.81 18.72
C SER A 211 4.57 0.29 18.83
N PHE A 212 3.30 -0.10 18.90
CA PHE A 212 2.22 0.84 19.18
C PHE A 212 2.23 1.22 20.67
N SER A 213 2.09 2.51 20.95
CA SER A 213 1.96 3.00 22.31
C SER A 213 0.60 2.64 22.91
N ASN A 214 0.58 1.79 23.96
CA ASN A 214 -0.65 1.37 24.66
C ASN A 214 -1.59 2.53 24.99
N VAL A 215 -2.84 2.45 24.51
CA VAL A 215 -3.94 3.36 24.87
C VAL A 215 -4.28 3.21 26.35
N LYS A 216 -4.30 4.33 27.08
CA LYS A 216 -4.63 4.35 28.51
C LYS A 216 -6.15 4.36 28.69
N PRO A 217 -6.70 3.92 29.84
CA PRO A 217 -8.16 3.84 30.03
C PRO A 217 -8.94 5.13 29.78
N PHE A 218 -8.38 6.30 30.12
CA PHE A 218 -9.04 7.57 29.85
C PHE A 218 -8.90 8.02 28.39
N GLU A 219 -7.83 7.61 27.71
CA GLU A 219 -7.64 7.84 26.28
C GLU A 219 -8.64 6.98 25.48
N GLU A 220 -8.85 5.73 25.90
CA GLU A 220 -9.85 4.81 25.36
C GLU A 220 -11.26 5.38 25.42
N LEU A 221 -11.66 5.95 26.56
CA LEU A 221 -12.95 6.64 26.68
C LEU A 221 -13.10 7.77 25.65
N ILE A 222 -12.06 8.60 25.47
CA ILE A 222 -12.08 9.68 24.48
C ILE A 222 -12.29 9.12 23.08
N LEU A 223 -11.61 8.02 22.73
CA LEU A 223 -11.74 7.39 21.42
C LEU A 223 -13.15 6.82 21.21
N PHE A 224 -13.72 6.15 22.20
CA PHE A 224 -15.09 5.63 22.11
C PHE A 224 -16.12 6.75 21.99
N THR A 225 -16.04 7.81 22.78
CA THR A 225 -16.95 8.97 22.67
C THR A 225 -16.84 9.62 21.28
N LEU A 226 -15.64 9.79 20.73
CA LEU A 226 -15.48 10.27 19.36
C LEU A 226 -16.02 9.27 18.32
N GLY A 227 -15.92 7.97 18.57
CA GLY A 227 -16.48 6.93 17.70
C GLY A 227 -18.02 6.92 17.69
N GLU A 228 -18.65 7.22 18.83
CA GLU A 228 -20.11 7.29 18.97
C GLU A 228 -20.69 8.58 18.37
N HIS A 229 -20.08 9.72 18.68
CA HIS A 229 -20.62 11.04 18.32
C HIS A 229 -20.03 11.63 17.03
N GLY A 230 -18.94 11.05 16.52
CA GLY A 230 -18.27 11.47 15.29
C GLY A 230 -17.29 12.63 15.50
N GLU A 231 -17.76 13.86 15.31
CA GLU A 231 -16.92 15.07 15.41
C GLU A 231 -17.45 16.06 16.45
N PHE A 232 -16.54 16.78 17.09
CA PHE A 232 -16.85 17.89 17.98
C PHE A 232 -16.20 19.18 17.47
N GLU A 233 -16.86 20.32 17.63
CA GLU A 233 -16.36 21.63 17.16
C GLU A 233 -15.19 22.15 18.03
N SER A 234 -15.04 21.60 19.23
CA SER A 234 -13.90 21.89 20.09
C SER A 234 -13.62 20.80 21.12
N VAL A 235 -12.38 20.75 21.61
CA VAL A 235 -11.99 19.90 22.75
C VAL A 235 -12.80 20.23 24.02
N SER A 236 -13.27 21.47 24.16
CA SER A 236 -14.12 21.86 25.31
C SER A 236 -15.51 21.23 25.23
N GLU A 237 -16.05 21.08 24.03
CA GLU A 237 -17.34 20.43 23.79
C GLU A 237 -17.24 18.92 24.06
N LEU A 238 -16.20 18.28 23.52
CA LEU A 238 -15.85 16.89 23.84
C LEU A 238 -15.71 16.67 25.36
N ALA A 239 -15.05 17.59 26.06
CA ALA A 239 -14.91 17.50 27.52
C ALA A 239 -16.25 17.64 28.27
N GLN A 240 -17.21 18.40 27.75
CA GLN A 240 -18.55 18.49 28.35
C GLN A 240 -19.33 17.19 28.15
N GLU A 241 -19.22 16.57 26.98
CA GLU A 241 -19.87 15.28 26.71
C GLU A 241 -19.28 14.18 27.60
N LEU A 242 -17.96 14.06 27.66
CA LEU A 242 -17.27 13.09 28.51
C LEU A 242 -17.63 13.24 29.99
N ALA A 243 -17.76 14.47 30.49
CA ALA A 243 -18.19 14.71 31.87
C ALA A 243 -19.62 14.21 32.11
N ARG A 244 -20.52 14.43 31.14
CA ARG A 244 -21.91 13.97 31.19
C ARG A 244 -22.02 12.44 31.18
N GLU A 245 -21.29 11.77 30.28
CA GLU A 245 -21.28 10.31 30.17
C GLU A 245 -20.71 9.62 31.41
N LEU A 246 -19.68 10.21 32.02
CA LEU A 246 -19.07 9.68 33.25
C LEU A 246 -19.87 10.03 34.52
N GLY A 247 -20.86 10.93 34.44
CA GLY A 247 -21.52 11.48 35.62
C GLY A 247 -20.59 12.32 36.51
N GLU A 248 -19.53 12.89 35.92
CA GLU A 248 -18.51 13.70 36.59
C GLU A 248 -18.85 15.20 36.45
N GLU A 249 -18.37 16.02 37.39
CA GLU A 249 -18.55 17.47 37.31
C GLU A 249 -17.63 18.10 36.26
N TYR A 250 -18.18 18.91 35.35
CA TYR A 250 -17.39 19.65 34.36
C TYR A 250 -16.61 20.79 35.03
N THR A 251 -15.35 20.49 35.40
CA THR A 251 -14.41 21.43 36.04
C THR A 251 -13.27 21.81 35.11
N ASP A 252 -12.57 22.91 35.41
CA ASP A 252 -11.36 23.31 34.67
C ASP A 252 -10.26 22.24 34.72
N SER A 253 -10.17 21.49 35.83
CA SER A 253 -9.25 20.37 35.99
C SER A 253 -9.61 19.22 35.04
N PHE A 254 -10.90 18.85 34.96
CA PHE A 254 -11.38 17.83 34.04
C PHE A 254 -11.12 18.23 32.57
N ARG A 255 -11.46 19.47 32.22
CA ARG A 255 -11.19 20.02 30.87
C ARG A 255 -9.70 19.95 30.53
N SER A 256 -8.81 20.33 31.45
CA SER A 256 -7.36 20.27 31.25
C SER A 256 -6.86 18.83 31.04
N LYS A 257 -7.44 17.86 31.77
CA LYS A 257 -7.15 16.43 31.59
C LYS A 257 -7.58 15.95 30.20
N VAL A 258 -8.74 16.37 29.69
CA VAL A 258 -9.19 16.02 28.34
C VAL A 258 -8.25 16.61 27.28
N ILE A 259 -7.91 17.90 27.38
CA ILE A 259 -6.97 18.56 26.45
C ILE A 259 -5.64 17.81 26.38
N TYR A 260 -5.06 17.47 27.53
CA TYR A 260 -3.79 16.74 27.59
C TYR A 260 -3.85 15.36 26.91
N ASN A 261 -4.97 14.63 27.04
CA ASN A 261 -5.10 13.31 26.42
C ASN A 261 -5.44 13.41 24.93
N VAL A 262 -6.22 14.42 24.51
CA VAL A 262 -6.47 14.69 23.10
C VAL A 262 -5.16 15.04 22.38
N ASP A 263 -4.30 15.87 22.99
CA ASP A 263 -2.98 16.20 22.45
C ASP A 263 -2.10 14.95 22.29
N ARG A 264 -2.04 14.09 23.33
CA ARG A 264 -1.32 12.81 23.26
C ARG A 264 -1.89 11.81 22.25
N LEU A 265 -3.19 11.87 21.98
CA LEU A 265 -3.85 11.06 20.96
C LEU A 265 -3.77 11.69 19.56
N GLY A 266 -3.42 12.96 19.47
CA GLY A 266 -3.39 13.74 18.24
C GLY A 266 -2.19 13.44 17.35
N PRO A 267 -1.99 14.25 16.30
CA PRO A 267 -0.89 14.10 15.34
C PRO A 267 0.47 14.11 16.04
N GLY A 268 0.62 14.94 17.08
CA GLY A 268 1.83 15.07 17.90
C GLY A 268 2.04 13.97 18.95
N GLY A 269 1.44 12.80 18.75
CA GLY A 269 1.51 11.71 19.71
C GLY A 269 1.16 10.40 19.03
N LYS A 270 0.05 9.78 19.46
CA LYS A 270 -0.34 8.45 18.96
C LYS A 270 -1.04 8.45 17.61
N GLY A 271 -1.52 9.61 17.14
CA GLY A 271 -2.13 9.75 15.83
C GLY A 271 -3.52 9.13 15.69
N TYR A 272 -4.23 8.85 16.79
CA TYR A 272 -5.61 8.34 16.75
C TYR A 272 -6.64 9.45 16.50
N ILE A 273 -6.31 10.72 16.75
CA ILE A 273 -7.18 11.87 16.59
C ILE A 273 -6.59 12.83 15.55
N GLU A 274 -7.45 13.42 14.73
CA GLU A 274 -7.14 14.55 13.87
C GLU A 274 -7.75 15.83 14.46
N GLN A 275 -7.03 16.94 14.29
CA GLN A 275 -7.48 18.26 14.70
C GLN A 275 -7.37 19.23 13.52
N GLU A 276 -8.50 19.82 13.12
CA GLU A 276 -8.56 20.81 12.04
C GLU A 276 -8.82 22.19 12.64
N GLU A 277 -7.99 23.17 12.28
CA GLU A 277 -8.12 24.55 12.77
C GLU A 277 -9.38 25.20 12.18
N HIS A 278 -10.29 25.63 13.05
CA HIS A 278 -11.50 26.36 12.67
C HIS A 278 -11.64 27.64 13.49
N GLY A 279 -11.02 28.72 13.00
CA GLY A 279 -11.06 30.04 13.62
C GLY A 279 -10.25 30.14 14.91
N LYS A 280 -10.89 29.95 16.07
CA LYS A 280 -10.23 29.96 17.39
C LYS A 280 -10.33 28.62 18.12
N SER A 281 -10.90 27.61 17.47
CA SER A 281 -11.06 26.27 18.01
C SER A 281 -10.48 25.24 17.04
N TYR A 282 -10.26 24.04 17.56
CA TYR A 282 -9.85 22.89 16.77
C TYR A 282 -10.99 21.90 16.75
N ARG A 283 -11.55 21.67 15.56
CA ARG A 283 -12.51 20.60 15.34
C ARG A 283 -11.78 19.27 15.53
N THR A 284 -12.36 18.39 16.35
CA THR A 284 -11.69 17.17 16.82
C THR A 284 -12.50 15.96 16.37
N ARG A 285 -11.85 15.02 15.68
CA ARG A 285 -12.46 13.78 15.16
C ARG A 285 -11.48 12.62 15.22
N LEU A 286 -11.97 11.38 15.07
CA LEU A 286 -11.09 10.23 14.87
C LEU A 286 -10.33 10.38 13.55
N SER A 287 -9.05 10.06 13.59
CA SER A 287 -8.30 9.70 12.38
C SER A 287 -8.79 8.35 11.85
N ARG A 288 -8.34 7.97 10.65
CA ARG A 288 -8.64 6.63 10.11
C ARG A 288 -8.15 5.50 11.02
N ILE A 289 -6.98 5.62 11.64
CA ILE A 289 -6.48 4.60 12.57
C ILE A 289 -7.26 4.61 13.89
N GLY A 290 -7.76 5.77 14.32
CA GLY A 290 -8.68 5.91 15.46
C GLY A 290 -10.01 5.19 15.23
N GLU A 291 -10.61 5.35 14.05
CA GLU A 291 -11.84 4.63 13.67
C GLU A 291 -11.65 3.12 13.70
N LEU A 292 -10.53 2.63 13.15
CA LEU A 292 -10.19 1.21 13.16
C LEU A 292 -9.94 0.70 14.59
N TRP A 293 -9.27 1.50 15.42
CA TRP A 293 -9.04 1.17 16.82
C TRP A 293 -10.37 0.99 17.55
N VAL A 294 -11.28 1.96 17.44
CA VAL A 294 -12.62 1.87 18.06
C VAL A 294 -13.34 0.63 17.57
N ARG A 295 -13.43 0.41 16.25
CA ARG A 295 -14.10 -0.79 15.70
C ARG A 295 -13.53 -2.12 16.19
N ALA A 296 -12.22 -2.18 16.45
CA ALA A 296 -11.56 -3.39 16.92
C ALA A 296 -11.71 -3.63 18.43
N HIS A 297 -12.08 -2.60 19.20
CA HIS A 297 -12.21 -2.65 20.66
C HIS A 297 -13.66 -2.41 21.13
N SER A 298 -14.57 -2.09 20.22
CA SER A 298 -16.00 -2.21 20.41
C SER A 298 -16.36 -3.68 20.30
N ASP A 299 -16.36 -4.38 21.44
CA ASP A 299 -17.11 -5.63 21.56
C ASP A 299 -18.60 -5.33 21.26
N ASP A 300 -19.25 -6.17 20.44
CA ASP A 300 -20.71 -6.12 20.19
C ASP A 300 -21.53 -6.09 21.50
#